data_AF-A0A7S0ATB1-F1
#
_entry.id   AF-A0A7S0ATB1-F1
#
_cell.length_a   1.000
_cell.length_b   1.000
_cell.length_c   1.000
_cell.angle_alpha   90.00
_cell.angle_beta   90.00
_cell.angle_gamma   90.00
#
_symmetry.space_group_name_H-M   'P 1'
#
loop_
_entity.id
_entity.type
_entity.pdbx_description
1 polymer ?
#
loop_
_entity_poly.entity_id
_entity_poly.type
_entity_poly.pdbx_seq_one_letter_code
_entity_poly.pdbx_strand_id
1 'polypeptide(L)'
;PEFHGVTVVFDQPRQQGKGSQLRVKAWSRAAKRTWDCQGVQVHIVPAGMAGQADGADRVLLGLVADWSAEALPVVVTNDGGLRAELQRLGAECRRCDWLVREL
;
A
#
# COMPACT_ATOMS: atom_id res chain seq x y z
N PRO A 1 -8.70 -2.50 -16.63
CA PRO A 1 -8.97 -1.08 -16.31
C PRO A 1 -7.79 -0.13 -16.63
N GLU A 2 -8.10 1.09 -17.08
CA GLU A 2 -7.10 2.16 -17.19
C GLU A 2 -6.90 2.82 -15.82
N PHE A 3 -5.65 2.87 -15.36
CA PHE A 3 -5.30 3.52 -14.09
C PHE A 3 -4.70 4.91 -14.36
N HIS A 4 -5.37 5.96 -13.88
CA HIS A 4 -4.87 7.33 -13.99
C HIS A 4 -4.12 7.73 -12.72
N GLY A 5 -2.80 7.48 -12.73
CA GLY A 5 -1.93 7.68 -11.56
C GLY A 5 -2.05 6.53 -10.58
N VAL A 6 -0.91 5.91 -10.24
CA VAL A 6 -0.87 4.77 -9.32
C VAL A 6 0.08 5.10 -8.18
N THR A 7 -0.39 4.95 -6.95
CA THR A 7 0.44 5.05 -5.75
C THR A 7 0.52 3.69 -5.06
N VAL A 8 1.72 3.22 -4.77
CA VAL A 8 1.96 1.97 -4.05
C VAL A 8 2.66 2.27 -2.74
N VAL A 9 2.08 1.82 -1.63
CA VAL A 9 2.64 1.98 -0.28
C VAL A 9 3.17 0.63 0.20
N PHE A 10 4.45 0.59 0.57
CA PHE A 10 5.11 -0.59 1.11
C PHE A 10 5.51 -0.40 2.57
N ASP A 11 5.09 -1.30 3.45
CA ASP A 11 5.75 -1.46 4.75
C ASP A 11 7.11 -2.11 4.59
N GLN A 12 8.15 -1.47 5.11
CA GLN A 12 9.46 -2.10 5.20
C GLN A 12 9.42 -3.25 6.22
N PRO A 13 9.80 -4.48 5.82
CA PRO A 13 9.77 -5.62 6.73
C PRO A 13 10.83 -5.50 7.82
N ARG A 14 10.46 -5.83 9.06
CA ARG A 14 11.41 -5.96 10.19
C ARG A 14 12.32 -7.16 9.98
N GLN A 15 13.62 -6.99 10.20
CA GLN A 15 14.58 -8.11 10.20
C GLN A 15 14.51 -8.88 11.51
N GLN A 16 13.81 -10.02 11.54
CA GLN A 16 13.81 -10.95 12.69
C GLN A 16 13.91 -12.41 12.20
N GLY A 17 15.09 -13.01 12.36
CA GLY A 17 15.35 -14.43 12.10
C GLY A 17 15.59 -14.82 10.62
N LYS A 18 16.00 -16.08 10.38
CA LYS A 18 16.38 -16.57 9.03
C LYS A 18 15.21 -16.53 8.02
N GLY A 19 13.98 -16.81 8.45
CA GLY A 19 12.77 -16.67 7.61
C GLY A 19 12.37 -15.23 7.28
N SER A 20 12.97 -14.24 7.94
CA SER A 20 12.80 -12.82 7.60
C SER A 20 13.71 -12.42 6.43
N GLN A 21 14.88 -13.04 6.24
CA GLN A 21 15.78 -12.67 5.14
C GLN A 21 15.18 -12.93 3.74
N LEU A 22 14.51 -14.06 3.54
CA LEU A 22 13.85 -14.35 2.26
C LEU A 22 12.70 -13.37 1.99
N ARG A 23 11.93 -13.02 3.02
CA ARG A 23 10.85 -12.02 2.93
C ARG A 23 11.39 -10.64 2.62
N VAL A 24 12.46 -10.22 3.27
CA VAL A 24 13.15 -8.95 3.00
C VAL A 24 13.66 -8.92 1.57
N LYS A 25 14.31 -9.98 1.08
CA LYS A 25 14.77 -10.06 -0.32
C LYS A 25 13.63 -10.05 -1.33
N ALA A 26 12.51 -10.72 -1.04
CA ALA A 26 11.32 -10.68 -1.90
C ALA A 26 10.71 -9.28 -1.93
N TRP A 27 10.55 -8.66 -0.76
CA TRP A 27 10.08 -7.28 -0.61
C TRP A 27 10.97 -6.28 -1.36
N SER A 28 12.30 -6.31 -1.15
CA SER A 28 13.22 -5.39 -1.82
C SER A 28 13.16 -5.51 -3.34
N ARG A 29 13.01 -6.73 -3.87
CA ARG A 29 12.83 -6.96 -5.30
C ARG A 29 11.51 -6.40 -5.82
N ALA A 30 10.41 -6.61 -5.08
CA ALA A 30 9.10 -6.08 -5.44
C ALA A 30 9.10 -4.54 -5.42
N ALA A 31 9.51 -3.94 -4.30
CA ALA A 31 9.56 -2.49 -4.13
C ALA A 31 10.44 -1.82 -5.20
N LYS A 32 11.62 -2.38 -5.51
CA LYS A 32 12.48 -1.87 -6.58
C LYS A 32 11.81 -1.94 -7.95
N ARG A 33 11.23 -3.08 -8.30
CA ARG A 33 10.55 -3.24 -9.60
C ARG A 33 9.40 -2.24 -9.76
N THR A 34 8.62 -2.02 -8.71
CA THR A 34 7.54 -1.02 -8.72
C THR A 34 8.09 0.39 -8.84
N TRP A 35 9.18 0.71 -8.14
CA TRP A 35 9.84 2.02 -8.23
C TRP A 35 10.36 2.33 -9.63
N ASP A 36 10.85 1.31 -10.35
CA ASP A 36 11.36 1.44 -11.71
C ASP A 36 10.23 1.61 -12.76
N CYS A 37 8.95 1.43 -12.39
CA CYS A 37 7.81 1.62 -13.29
C CYS A 37 7.48 3.11 -13.48
N GLN A 38 7.55 3.60 -14.72
CA GLN A 38 7.14 4.97 -15.05
C GLN A 38 5.66 5.21 -14.74
N GLY A 39 5.35 6.37 -14.15
CA GLY A 39 3.97 6.76 -13.80
C GLY A 39 3.45 6.15 -12.49
N VAL A 40 4.25 5.35 -11.78
CA VAL A 40 3.92 4.83 -10.45
C VAL A 40 4.66 5.63 -9.37
N GLN A 41 3.92 6.18 -8.41
CA GLN A 41 4.47 6.76 -7.19
C GLN A 41 4.63 5.66 -6.14
N VAL A 42 5.78 5.63 -5.46
CA VAL A 42 6.08 4.60 -4.47
C VAL A 42 6.43 5.24 -3.13
N HIS A 43 5.68 4.86 -2.09
CA HIS A 43 5.95 5.25 -0.71
C HIS A 43 6.47 4.03 0.05
N ILE A 44 7.66 4.16 0.64
CA ILE A 44 8.23 3.14 1.52
C ILE A 44 8.11 3.64 2.95
N VAL A 45 7.31 2.96 3.75
CA VAL A 45 7.16 3.24 5.19
C VAL A 45 8.29 2.53 5.93
N PRO A 46 9.19 3.26 6.60
CA PRO A 46 10.31 2.65 7.31
C PRO A 46 9.83 1.72 8.41
N ALA A 47 10.59 0.66 8.67
CA ALA A 47 10.27 -0.26 9.75
C ALA A 47 10.43 0.48 11.09
N GLY A 48 9.32 0.87 11.72
CA GLY A 48 9.34 1.55 13.01
C GLY A 48 9.91 0.69 14.14
N MET A 49 10.29 1.34 15.24
CA MET A 49 10.60 0.64 16.50
C MET A 49 9.35 -0.11 17.01
N ALA A 50 9.50 -1.09 17.91
CA ALA A 50 8.33 -1.72 18.54
C ALA A 50 7.51 -0.63 19.27
N GLY A 51 6.21 -0.53 18.96
CA GLY A 51 5.31 0.48 19.53
C GLY A 51 5.09 1.74 18.67
N GLN A 52 5.82 1.93 17.55
CA GLN A 52 5.48 2.97 16.57
C GLN A 52 4.42 2.45 15.60
N ALA A 53 3.31 3.18 15.49
CA ALA A 53 2.13 2.81 14.71
C ALA A 53 2.14 3.35 13.27
N ASP A 54 3.32 3.71 12.74
CA ASP A 54 3.46 4.30 11.41
C ASP A 54 3.70 3.19 10.38
N GLY A 55 2.61 2.56 9.94
CA GLY A 55 2.57 1.56 8.88
C GLY A 55 1.89 2.07 7.60
N ALA A 56 1.88 1.24 6.56
CA ALA A 56 1.26 1.53 5.27
C ALA A 56 -0.20 1.96 5.40
N ASP A 57 -0.92 1.35 6.34
CA ASP A 57 -2.31 1.67 6.70
C ASP A 57 -2.50 3.16 7.00
N ARG A 58 -1.63 3.75 7.83
CA ARG A 58 -1.71 5.17 8.19
C ARG A 58 -1.44 6.09 7.01
N VAL A 59 -0.46 5.74 6.18
CA VAL A 59 -0.14 6.51 4.98
C VAL A 59 -1.32 6.46 4.01
N LEU A 60 -1.94 5.28 3.81
CA LEU A 60 -3.12 5.14 2.98
C LEU A 60 -4.30 5.97 3.51
N LEU A 61 -4.57 5.93 4.82
CA LEU A 61 -5.63 6.74 5.43
C LEU A 61 -5.38 8.25 5.24
N GLY A 62 -4.13 8.71 5.43
CA GLY A 62 -3.76 10.11 5.19
C GLY A 62 -3.94 10.52 3.74
N LEU A 63 -3.42 9.71 2.80
CA LEU A 63 -3.56 9.97 1.36
C LEU A 63 -5.03 10.04 0.92
N VAL A 64 -5.89 9.18 1.47
CA VAL A 64 -7.33 9.22 1.18
C VAL A 64 -8.00 10.42 1.83
N ALA A 65 -7.66 10.75 3.07
CA ALA A 65 -8.23 11.90 3.77
C ALA A 65 -7.88 13.24 3.10
N ASP A 66 -6.70 13.33 2.49
CA ASP A 66 -6.23 14.52 1.77
C ASP A 66 -6.75 14.57 0.32
N TRP A 67 -7.46 13.53 -0.14
CA TRP A 67 -7.93 13.44 -1.52
C TRP A 67 -9.19 14.28 -1.75
N SER A 68 -9.30 14.88 -2.95
CA SER A 68 -10.50 15.65 -3.32
C SER A 68 -11.73 14.75 -3.42
N ALA A 69 -12.85 15.18 -2.83
CA ALA A 69 -14.13 14.47 -2.89
C ALA A 69 -14.68 14.30 -4.32
N GLU A 70 -14.18 15.07 -5.30
CA GLU A 70 -14.61 15.02 -6.69
C GLU A 70 -14.12 13.78 -7.45
N ALA A 71 -13.07 13.11 -6.96
CA ALA A 71 -12.50 11.93 -7.60
C ALA A 71 -11.85 11.00 -6.58
N LEU A 72 -12.65 10.28 -5.79
CA LEU A 72 -12.14 9.41 -4.73
C LEU A 72 -11.29 8.25 -5.30
N PRO A 73 -10.17 7.89 -4.63
CA PRO A 73 -9.28 6.86 -5.13
C PRO A 73 -9.85 5.46 -4.92
N VAL A 74 -9.48 4.54 -5.81
CA VAL A 74 -9.66 3.10 -5.59
C VAL A 74 -8.48 2.57 -4.80
N VAL A 75 -8.72 2.10 -3.58
CA VAL A 75 -7.70 1.49 -2.73
C VAL A 75 -7.78 -0.04 -2.80
N VAL A 76 -6.65 -0.66 -3.11
CA VAL A 76 -6.53 -2.12 -3.20
C VAL A 76 -5.85 -2.66 -1.94
N THR A 77 -6.59 -3.36 -1.08
CA THR A 77 -6.03 -4.02 0.12
C THR A 77 -6.85 -5.23 0.55
N ASN A 78 -6.15 -6.25 1.04
CA ASN A 78 -6.79 -7.43 1.63
C ASN A 78 -7.11 -7.24 3.13
N ASP A 79 -6.57 -6.22 3.79
CA ASP A 79 -6.87 -5.93 5.20
C ASP A 79 -8.32 -5.47 5.38
N GLY A 80 -9.10 -6.23 6.16
CA GLY A 80 -10.51 -5.93 6.38
C GLY A 80 -10.78 -4.74 7.28
N GLY A 81 -9.92 -4.50 8.27
CA GLY A 81 -10.04 -3.36 9.20
C GLY A 81 -9.73 -2.06 8.47
N LEU A 82 -8.60 -2.03 7.77
CA LEU A 82 -8.21 -0.88 6.96
C LEU A 82 -9.26 -0.54 5.89
N ARG A 83 -9.81 -1.54 5.18
CA ARG A 83 -10.89 -1.29 4.21
C ARG A 83 -12.09 -0.59 4.83
N ALA A 84 -12.52 -1.03 6.01
CA ALA A 84 -13.67 -0.43 6.69
C ALA A 84 -13.39 1.04 7.05
N GLU A 85 -12.16 1.37 7.45
CA GLU A 85 -11.76 2.75 7.74
C GLU A 85 -11.68 3.61 6.48
N LEU A 86 -11.05 3.12 5.41
CA LEU A 86 -10.96 3.82 4.13
C LEU A 86 -12.35 4.07 3.50
N GLN A 87 -13.27 3.12 3.62
CA GLN A 87 -14.66 3.29 3.16
C GLN A 87 -15.40 4.38 3.94
N ARG A 88 -15.11 4.57 5.25
CA ARG A 88 -15.66 5.69 6.02
C ARG A 88 -15.13 7.05 5.56
N LEU A 89 -13.93 7.08 4.97
CA LEU A 89 -13.36 8.27 4.32
C LEU A 89 -13.85 8.44 2.87
N GLY A 90 -14.72 7.56 2.38
CA GLY A 90 -15.32 7.63 1.05
C GLY A 90 -14.56 6.89 -0.06
N ALA A 91 -13.42 6.27 0.22
CA ALA A 91 -12.67 5.54 -0.80
C ALA A 91 -13.42 4.29 -1.28
N GLU A 92 -13.33 4.01 -2.57
CA GLU A 92 -13.70 2.70 -3.10
C GLU A 92 -12.62 1.69 -2.73
N CYS A 93 -13.00 0.57 -2.11
CA CYS A 93 -12.05 -0.46 -1.71
C CYS A 93 -12.22 -1.74 -2.53
N ARG A 94 -11.10 -2.28 -3.02
CA ARG A 94 -11.03 -3.57 -3.74
C ARG A 94 -10.03 -4.50 -3.07
N ARG A 95 -10.23 -5.81 -3.24
CA ARG A 95 -9.28 -6.83 -2.78
C ARG A 95 -8.16 -7.01 -3.80
N CYS A 96 -7.02 -7.54 -3.36
CA CYS A 96 -5.87 -7.72 -4.25
C CYS A 96 -6.13 -8.73 -5.39
N ASP A 97 -7.01 -9.71 -5.19
CA ASP A 97 -7.41 -10.68 -6.24
C ASP A 97 -8.19 -10.03 -7.38
N TRP A 98 -8.92 -8.95 -7.11
CA TRP A 98 -9.51 -8.12 -8.16
C TRP A 98 -8.41 -7.48 -9.03
N LEU A 99 -7.43 -6.82 -8.41
CA LEU A 99 -6.34 -6.18 -9.16
C LEU A 99 -5.57 -7.19 -10.02
N VAL A 100 -5.30 -8.39 -9.50
CA VAL A 100 -4.62 -9.46 -10.26
C VAL A 100 -5.41 -9.92 -11.48
N ARG A 101 -6.75 -9.89 -11.45
CA ARG A 101 -7.59 -10.26 -12.60
C ARG A 101 -7.70 -9.16 -13.65
N GLU A 102 -7.46 -7.92 -13.23
CA GLU A 102 -7.58 -6.71 -14.03
C GLU A 102 -6.27 -6.32 -14.74
N LEU A 103 -5.15 -6.92 -14.34
CA LEU A 103 -3.83 -6.81 -14.96
C LEU A 103 -3.64 -7.90 -16.03
#